data_AF-A0A2M7KLA9-F1
#
_entry.id   AF-A0A2M7KLA9-F1
#
_cell.length_a   1.000
_cell.length_b   1.000
_cell.length_c   1.000
_cell.angle_alpha   90.00
_cell.angle_beta   90.00
_cell.angle_gamma   90.00
#
_symmetry.space_group_name_H-M   'P 1'
#
loop_
_entity.id
_entity.type
_entity.pdbx_description
1 polymer ?
#
loop_
_entity_poly.entity_id
_entity_poly.type
_entity_poly.pdbx_seq_one_letter_code
_entity_poly.pdbx_strand_id
1 'polypeptide(L)'
;MARMSISEATDLLGRLVAHWRQRMGDAFAVGSQELTDLVALRDQLATAIQEYDAALQVANEKKATRDALLKNAETTRANYRRQVAINKGTGSSEYKTIPESAKGTRKPTESPSTP
;
A
#
# COMPACT_ATOMS: atom_id res chain seq x y z
N MET A 1 -2.18 22.26 -10.87
CA MET A 1 -1.01 22.27 -9.97
C MET A 1 -0.73 20.83 -9.58
N ALA A 2 0.44 20.29 -9.95
CA ALA A 2 0.84 18.94 -9.53
C ALA A 2 1.08 18.95 -8.01
N ARG A 3 0.45 18.01 -7.28
CA ARG A 3 0.75 17.81 -5.86
C ARG A 3 2.11 17.11 -5.80
N MET A 4 3.11 17.83 -5.31
CA MET A 4 4.41 17.28 -4.97
C MET A 4 4.21 16.14 -3.96
N SER A 5 4.83 15.00 -4.21
CA SER A 5 4.81 13.89 -3.25
C SER A 5 5.61 14.25 -2.00
N ILE A 6 5.27 13.63 -0.87
CA ILE A 6 5.89 13.95 0.44
C ILE A 6 7.41 13.66 0.41
N SER A 7 7.84 12.64 -0.35
CA SER A 7 9.25 12.33 -0.60
C SER A 7 9.95 13.46 -1.36
N GLU A 8 9.36 13.93 -2.46
CA GLU A 8 9.91 15.05 -3.24
C GLU A 8 10.00 16.34 -2.41
N ALA A 9 9.00 16.61 -1.55
CA ALA A 9 9.02 17.74 -0.63
C ALA A 9 10.16 17.63 0.40
N THR A 10 10.40 16.44 0.93
CA THR A 10 11.48 16.17 1.90
C THR A 10 12.86 16.30 1.25
N ASP A 11 13.02 15.83 0.01
CA ASP A 11 14.24 15.98 -0.78
C ASP A 11 14.53 17.45 -1.11
N LEU A 12 13.50 18.21 -1.47
CA LEU A 12 13.63 19.65 -1.74
C LEU A 12 14.08 20.40 -0.47
N LEU A 13 13.49 20.09 0.68
CA LEU A 13 13.89 20.63 1.98
C LEU A 13 15.35 20.27 2.30
N GLY A 14 15.75 19.02 2.04
CA GLY A 14 17.14 18.58 2.20
C GLY A 14 18.12 19.39 1.35
N ARG A 15 17.78 19.64 0.08
CA ARG A 15 18.60 20.47 -0.83
C ARG A 15 18.66 21.93 -0.41
N LEU A 16 17.55 22.49 0.06
CA LEU A 16 17.50 23.86 0.58
C LEU A 16 18.41 24.03 1.79
N VAL A 17 18.29 23.15 2.78
CA VAL A 17 19.15 23.16 3.98
C VAL A 17 20.62 23.03 3.60
N ALA A 18 20.96 22.09 2.71
CA ALA A 18 22.33 21.88 2.26
C ALA A 18 22.89 23.12 1.54
N HIS A 19 22.10 23.75 0.67
CA HIS A 19 22.48 24.97 -0.04
C HIS A 19 22.78 26.12 0.92
N TRP A 20 21.91 26.36 1.90
CA TRP A 20 22.11 27.43 2.89
C TRP A 20 23.30 27.15 3.82
N ARG A 21 23.51 25.89 4.20
CA ARG A 21 24.66 25.47 4.99
C ARG A 21 25.98 25.70 4.25
N GLN A 22 26.01 25.41 2.95
CA GLN A 22 27.17 25.67 2.10
C GLN A 22 27.42 27.17 1.88
N ARG A 23 26.35 27.97 1.77
CA ARG A 23 26.42 29.40 1.46
C ARG A 23 26.78 30.29 2.64
N MET A 24 26.35 29.96 3.87
CA MET A 24 26.61 30.79 5.05
C MET A 24 27.83 30.35 5.88
N GLY A 25 28.40 29.16 5.66
CA GLY A 25 29.58 28.70 6.40
C GLY A 25 29.38 28.74 7.92
N ASP A 26 30.38 29.20 8.68
CA ASP A 26 30.33 29.27 10.15
C ASP A 26 29.34 30.33 10.70
N ALA A 27 28.87 31.28 9.87
CA ALA A 27 27.79 32.21 10.25
C ALA A 27 26.43 31.50 10.39
N PHE A 28 26.29 30.29 9.83
CA PHE A 28 25.12 29.43 9.99
C PHE A 28 24.91 28.98 11.45
N ALA A 29 25.96 29.00 12.27
CA ALA A 29 25.86 28.70 13.70
C ALA A 29 25.28 29.87 14.52
N VAL A 30 25.26 31.09 13.96
CA VAL A 30 24.91 32.33 14.70
C VAL A 30 23.52 32.86 14.35
N GLY A 31 22.90 32.38 13.26
CA GLY A 31 21.47 32.60 12.99
C GLY A 31 20.96 31.52 12.03
N SER A 32 19.82 30.88 12.25
CA SER A 32 18.63 31.23 13.01
C SER A 32 18.02 29.98 13.64
N GLN A 33 17.40 30.11 14.82
CA GLN A 33 16.58 29.06 15.44
C GLN A 33 15.65 28.37 14.42
N GLU A 34 15.09 29.16 13.50
CA GLU A 34 14.23 28.71 12.41
C GLU A 34 14.89 27.69 11.47
N LEU A 35 16.18 27.82 11.17
CA LEU A 35 16.90 26.85 10.34
C LEU A 35 17.12 25.53 11.08
N THR A 36 17.42 25.58 12.37
CA THR A 36 17.51 24.39 13.22
C THR A 36 16.15 23.69 13.35
N ASP A 37 15.09 24.46 13.54
CA ASP A 37 13.71 23.96 13.60
C ASP A 37 13.29 23.33 12.26
N LEU A 38 13.70 23.90 11.13
CA LEU A 38 13.47 23.32 9.79
C LEU A 38 14.20 21.99 9.58
N VAL A 39 15.43 21.85 10.09
CA VAL A 39 16.16 20.57 10.06
C VAL A 39 15.47 19.54 10.93
N ALA A 40 15.07 19.92 12.15
CA ALA A 40 14.34 19.03 13.04
C ALA A 40 13.00 18.56 12.43
N LEU A 41 12.27 19.47 11.77
CA LEU A 41 11.03 19.15 11.08
C LEU A 41 11.26 18.22 9.87
N ARG A 42 12.35 18.43 9.11
CA ARG A 42 12.76 17.53 8.03
C ARG A 42 13.02 16.12 8.56
N ASP A 43 13.72 16.00 9.67
CA ASP A 43 14.06 14.70 10.26
C ASP A 43 12.80 13.99 10.79
N GLN A 44 11.89 14.72 11.44
CA GLN A 44 10.59 14.19 11.85
C GLN A 44 9.75 13.72 10.66
N LEU A 45 9.72 14.49 9.56
CA LEU A 45 9.04 14.10 8.32
C LEU A 45 9.66 12.83 7.72
N ALA A 46 10.98 12.74 7.67
CA ALA A 46 11.66 11.56 7.16
C ALA A 46 11.32 10.30 7.97
N THR A 47 11.29 10.40 9.31
CA THR A 47 10.86 9.30 10.18
C THR A 47 9.40 8.94 9.94
N ALA A 48 8.50 9.91 9.87
CA ALA A 48 7.08 9.66 9.63
C ALA A 48 6.81 9.00 8.27
N ILE A 49 7.56 9.35 7.23
CA ILE A 49 7.49 8.70 5.90
C ILE A 49 7.92 7.24 6.00
N GLN A 50 9.03 6.95 6.69
CA GLN A 50 9.49 5.58 6.88
C GLN A 50 8.48 4.72 7.63
N GLU A 51 7.86 5.26 8.68
CA GLU A 51 6.79 4.59 9.43
C GLU A 51 5.55 4.34 8.55
N TYR A 52 5.17 5.31 7.73
CA TYR A 52 4.07 5.17 6.77
C TYR A 52 4.34 4.09 5.72
N ASP A 53 5.54 4.07 5.15
CA ASP A 53 5.92 3.07 4.13
C ASP A 53 5.96 1.65 4.73
N ALA A 54 6.48 1.51 5.96
CA ALA A 54 6.45 0.25 6.69
C ALA A 54 5.01 -0.20 6.96
N ALA A 55 4.12 0.71 7.39
CA ALA A 55 2.71 0.41 7.60
C ALA A 55 2.00 0.01 6.30
N LEU A 56 2.33 0.67 5.19
CA LEU A 56 1.80 0.36 3.86
C LEU A 56 2.24 -1.03 3.40
N GLN A 57 3.50 -1.41 3.64
CA GLN A 57 4.00 -2.75 3.34
C GLN A 57 3.22 -3.81 4.14
N VAL A 58 3.06 -3.63 5.45
CA VAL A 58 2.28 -4.54 6.30
C VAL A 58 0.83 -4.64 5.85
N ALA A 59 0.22 -3.52 5.44
CA ALA A 59 -1.15 -3.53 4.91
C ALA A 59 -1.25 -4.32 3.60
N ASN A 60 -0.26 -4.20 2.71
CA ASN A 60 -0.19 -4.95 1.47
C ASN A 60 0.02 -6.45 1.71
N GLU A 61 0.85 -6.84 2.67
CA GLU A 61 1.06 -8.23 3.07
C GLU A 61 -0.22 -8.85 3.66
N LYS A 62 -0.93 -8.12 4.52
CA LYS A 62 -2.24 -8.53 5.06
C LYS A 62 -3.28 -8.68 3.95
N LYS A 63 -3.30 -7.77 2.99
CA LYS A 63 -4.18 -7.83 1.82
C LYS A 63 -3.89 -9.07 0.98
N ALA A 64 -2.61 -9.34 0.68
CA ALA A 64 -2.20 -10.53 -0.06
C ALA A 64 -2.57 -11.83 0.67
N THR A 65 -2.36 -11.88 1.98
CA THR A 65 -2.74 -13.02 2.83
C THR A 65 -4.25 -13.28 2.80
N ARG A 66 -5.05 -12.22 2.97
CA ARG A 66 -6.52 -12.32 2.87
C ARG A 66 -6.96 -12.82 1.49
N ASP A 67 -6.37 -12.30 0.43
CA ASP A 67 -6.73 -12.69 -0.94
C ASP A 67 -6.36 -14.16 -1.21
N ALA A 68 -5.24 -14.65 -0.67
CA ALA A 68 -4.86 -16.06 -0.71
C ALA A 68 -5.84 -16.96 0.08
N LEU A 69 -6.26 -16.53 1.28
CA LEU A 69 -7.25 -17.24 2.09
C LEU A 69 -8.60 -17.32 1.38
N LEU A 70 -9.06 -16.23 0.76
CA LEU A 70 -10.29 -16.22 -0.04
C LEU A 70 -10.21 -17.21 -1.19
N LYS A 71 -9.11 -17.22 -1.95
CA LYS A 71 -8.89 -18.17 -3.05
C LYS A 71 -8.91 -19.63 -2.56
N ASN A 72 -8.30 -19.91 -1.41
CA ASN A 72 -8.30 -21.26 -0.83
C ASN A 72 -9.71 -21.68 -0.38
N ALA A 73 -10.44 -20.78 0.29
CA ALA A 73 -11.83 -21.03 0.69
C ALA A 73 -12.74 -21.29 -0.53
N GLU A 74 -12.58 -20.53 -1.61
CA GLU A 74 -13.30 -20.75 -2.87
C GLU A 74 -12.98 -22.12 -3.50
N THR A 75 -11.69 -22.49 -3.52
CA THR A 75 -11.25 -23.79 -4.04
C THR A 75 -11.82 -24.94 -3.22
N THR A 76 -11.73 -24.83 -1.89
CA THR A 76 -12.27 -25.82 -0.96
C THR A 76 -13.77 -25.99 -1.14
N ARG A 77 -14.50 -24.88 -1.26
CA ARG A 77 -15.94 -24.89 -1.49
C ARG A 77 -16.30 -25.52 -2.84
N ALA A 78 -15.59 -25.19 -3.91
CA ALA A 78 -15.80 -25.76 -5.23
C ALA A 78 -15.55 -27.28 -5.23
N ASN A 79 -14.50 -27.72 -4.54
CA ASN A 79 -14.19 -29.15 -4.38
C ASN A 79 -15.29 -29.87 -3.60
N TYR A 80 -15.75 -29.30 -2.48
CA TYR A 80 -16.86 -29.87 -1.71
C TYR A 80 -18.14 -29.96 -2.55
N ARG A 81 -18.49 -28.89 -3.28
CA ARG A 81 -19.66 -28.91 -4.19
C ARG A 81 -19.56 -30.00 -5.25
N ARG A 82 -18.38 -30.22 -5.84
CA ARG A 82 -18.14 -31.31 -6.80
C ARG A 82 -18.30 -32.69 -6.16
N GLN A 83 -17.76 -32.89 -4.96
CA GLN A 83 -17.89 -34.16 -4.24
C GLN A 83 -19.35 -34.47 -3.91
N VAL A 84 -20.12 -33.48 -3.47
CA VAL A 84 -21.56 -33.66 -3.23
C VAL A 84 -22.32 -34.00 -4.51
N ALA A 85 -21.97 -33.37 -5.65
CA ALA A 85 -22.56 -33.74 -6.94
C ALA A 85 -22.26 -35.20 -7.33
N ILE A 86 -21.03 -35.67 -7.11
CA ILE A 86 -20.62 -37.05 -7.41
C ILE A 86 -21.35 -38.05 -6.50
N ASN A 87 -21.38 -37.78 -5.19
CA ASN A 87 -21.86 -38.73 -4.20
C ASN A 87 -23.38 -38.73 -4.03
N LYS A 88 -24.03 -37.56 -4.17
CA LYS A 88 -25.44 -37.35 -3.84
C LYS A 88 -26.26 -36.80 -5.01
N GLY A 89 -25.61 -36.49 -6.14
CA GLY A 89 -26.26 -35.88 -7.30
C GLY A 89 -26.50 -34.38 -7.12
N THR A 90 -26.62 -33.69 -8.25
CA THR A 90 -26.91 -32.25 -8.33
C THR A 90 -28.34 -31.90 -7.88
N GLY A 91 -29.23 -32.89 -7.81
CA GLY A 91 -30.60 -32.72 -7.31
C GLY A 91 -30.71 -32.67 -5.78
N SER A 92 -29.66 -33.08 -5.06
CA SER A 92 -29.67 -33.16 -3.60
C SER A 92 -29.85 -31.80 -2.92
N SER A 93 -30.55 -31.80 -1.77
CA SER A 93 -30.72 -30.59 -0.95
C SER A 93 -29.37 -29.99 -0.55
N GLU A 94 -28.40 -30.83 -0.20
CA GLU A 94 -27.06 -30.40 0.19
C GLU A 94 -26.34 -29.67 -0.96
N TYR A 95 -26.37 -30.23 -2.18
CA TYR A 95 -25.77 -29.57 -3.35
C TYR A 95 -26.35 -28.18 -3.60
N LYS A 96 -27.68 -28.05 -3.47
CA LYS A 96 -28.41 -26.80 -3.70
C LYS A 96 -28.09 -25.72 -2.67
N THR A 97 -27.73 -26.10 -1.44
CA THR A 97 -27.38 -25.15 -0.37
C THR A 97 -25.95 -24.62 -0.44
N ILE A 98 -25.05 -25.30 -1.17
CA ILE A 98 -23.66 -24.85 -1.30
C ILE A 98 -23.61 -23.66 -2.28
N PRO A 99 -23.04 -22.49 -1.94
CA PRO A 99 -23.01 -21.35 -2.86
C PRO A 99 -22.21 -21.62 -4.15
N GLU A 100 -22.68 -21.09 -5.29
CA GLU A 100 -21.94 -21.12 -6.57
C GLU A 100 -20.78 -20.14 -6.57
N SER A 101 -19.64 -20.54 -7.17
CA SER A 101 -18.48 -19.64 -7.30
C SER A 101 -18.95 -18.39 -8.03
N ALA A 102 -18.73 -17.22 -7.44
CA ALA A 102 -19.04 -15.97 -8.10
C ALA A 102 -18.28 -15.95 -9.44
N LYS A 103 -18.99 -16.07 -10.57
CA LYS A 103 -18.39 -15.96 -11.89
C LYS A 103 -17.76 -14.56 -11.98
N GLY A 104 -16.47 -14.53 -12.32
CA GLY A 104 -15.57 -13.41 -12.06
C GLY A 104 -16.09 -12.03 -12.44
N THR A 105 -16.02 -11.11 -11.50
CA THR A 105 -15.85 -9.68 -11.77
C THR A 105 -14.45 -9.30 -11.31
N ARG A 106 -13.47 -9.42 -12.22
CA ARG A 106 -12.19 -8.70 -12.20
C ARG A 106 -11.50 -8.95 -13.54
N LYS A 107 -11.97 -8.26 -14.58
CA LYS A 107 -11.07 -7.86 -15.65
C LYS A 107 -10.14 -6.83 -14.99
N PRO A 108 -8.80 -7.01 -15.00
CA PRO A 108 -7.92 -5.91 -14.67
C PRO A 108 -8.19 -4.86 -15.74
N THR A 109 -8.82 -3.76 -15.38
CA THR A 109 -8.83 -2.58 -16.24
C THR A 109 -7.38 -2.16 -16.30
N GLU A 110 -6.72 -2.44 -17.42
CA GLU A 110 -5.45 -1.82 -17.78
C GLU A 110 -5.57 -0.34 -17.46
N SER A 111 -4.73 0.12 -16.52
CA SER A 111 -4.59 1.54 -16.31
C SER A 111 -4.04 2.11 -17.62
N PRO A 112 -4.66 3.15 -18.20
CA PRO A 112 -4.16 3.73 -19.43
C PRO A 112 -2.76 4.29 -19.16
N SER A 113 -1.76 3.69 -19.81
CA SER A 113 -0.48 4.35 -20.07
C SER A 113 -0.80 5.70 -20.71
N THR A 114 -0.57 6.77 -19.98
CA THR A 114 -0.74 8.13 -20.49
C THR A 114 0.61 8.57 -21.09
N PRO A 115 0.60 9.21 -22.28
CA PRO A 115 1.77 9.47 -23.12
C PRO A 115 2.85 10.36 -22.53
#